data_AF-A0A136A3A9-F1
#
_entry.id   AF-A0A136A3A9-F1
#
_cell.length_a   1.000
_cell.length_b   1.000
_cell.length_c   1.000
_cell.angle_alpha   90.00
_cell.angle_beta   90.00
_cell.angle_gamma   90.00
#
_symmetry.space_group_name_H-M   'P 1'
#
loop_
_entity.id
_entity.type
_entity.pdbx_description
1 polymer ?
#
loop_
_entity_poly.entity_id
_entity_poly.type
_entity_poly.pdbx_seq_one_letter_code
_entity_poly.pdbx_strand_id
1 'polypeptide(L)'
;MSENINSDNLSYQFEIIPKSWSKRRKLTPEPQAVAVTIADFQLIEQHFCTMQVTYDDGSEHSYYSRVLRNAITGQWTVDGMQVAVRVIVPRKS
;
A
#
# COMPACT_ATOMS: atom_id res chain seq x y z
N MET A 1 17.51 21.98 -22.89
CA MET A 1 16.90 21.58 -21.61
C MET A 1 16.37 20.18 -21.81
N SER A 2 17.14 19.17 -21.39
CA SER A 2 16.79 17.76 -21.55
C SER A 2 15.93 17.33 -20.36
N GLU A 3 14.67 17.03 -20.61
CA GLU A 3 13.80 16.34 -19.67
C GLU A 3 14.28 14.89 -19.56
N ASN A 4 14.95 14.57 -18.45
CA ASN A 4 15.27 13.18 -18.11
C ASN A 4 13.98 12.49 -17.67
N ILE A 5 13.24 11.93 -18.62
CA ILE A 5 12.14 11.00 -18.34
C ILE A 5 12.75 9.65 -17.96
N ASN A 6 13.28 9.54 -16.74
CA ASN A 6 13.57 8.25 -16.12
C ASN A 6 12.27 7.75 -15.48
N SER A 7 11.32 7.36 -16.33
CA SER A 7 10.15 6.59 -15.93
C SER A 7 10.43 5.15 -16.33
N ASP A 8 11.26 4.47 -15.53
CA ASP A 8 11.17 3.02 -15.43
C ASP A 8 9.71 2.72 -15.07
N ASN A 9 8.90 2.41 -16.07
CA ASN A 9 7.48 2.04 -15.98
C ASN A 9 7.34 0.68 -15.30
N LEU A 10 7.87 0.56 -14.08
CA LEU A 10 7.61 -0.56 -13.20
C LEU A 10 6.18 -0.35 -12.69
N SER A 11 5.24 -1.07 -13.29
CA SER A 11 3.87 -1.16 -12.80
C SER A 11 3.86 -1.99 -11.51
N TYR A 12 4.12 -1.33 -10.39
CA TYR A 12 3.94 -1.94 -9.08
C TYR A 12 2.46 -2.22 -8.83
N GLN A 13 2.17 -3.38 -8.24
CA GLN A 13 0.84 -3.70 -7.74
C GLN A 13 0.86 -3.71 -6.21
N PHE A 14 -0.29 -3.36 -5.61
CA PHE A 14 -0.46 -3.33 -4.17
C PHE A 14 -1.49 -4.38 -3.75
N GLU A 15 -1.08 -5.32 -2.91
CA GLU A 15 -1.96 -6.34 -2.34
C GLU A 15 -2.28 -5.95 -0.89
N ILE A 16 -3.56 -5.69 -0.57
CA ILE A 16 -4.00 -5.36 0.79
C ILE A 16 -3.68 -6.54 1.72
N ILE A 17 -2.99 -6.24 2.83
CA ILE A 17 -2.70 -7.21 3.88
C ILE A 17 -3.94 -7.27 4.79
N PRO A 18 -4.69 -8.38 4.81
CA PRO A 18 -5.84 -8.49 5.70
C PRO A 18 -5.35 -8.50 7.15
N LYS A 19 -5.90 -7.62 7.99
CA LYS A 19 -5.61 -7.62 9.43
C LYS A 19 -6.19 -8.90 10.05
N SER A 20 -5.34 -9.88 10.31
CA SER A 20 -5.71 -11.17 10.92
C SER A 20 -5.94 -11.12 12.44
N TRP A 21 -5.77 -9.95 13.07
CA TRP A 21 -5.63 -9.85 14.53
C TRP A 21 -6.92 -10.04 15.35
N SER A 22 -8.13 -9.93 14.77
CA SER A 22 -9.33 -10.26 15.54
C SER A 22 -10.55 -10.66 14.70
N LYS A 23 -10.66 -11.96 14.44
CA LYS A 23 -11.94 -12.70 14.39
C LYS A 23 -12.69 -12.65 15.76
N ARG A 24 -12.60 -11.56 16.53
CA ARG A 24 -13.32 -11.37 17.80
C ARG A 24 -14.49 -10.42 17.57
N ARG A 25 -15.66 -11.01 17.29
CA ARG A 25 -16.99 -10.50 17.63
C ARG A 25 -17.04 -9.00 18.00
N LYS A 26 -16.89 -8.10 17.03
CA LYS A 26 -17.41 -6.73 17.20
C LYS A 26 -18.88 -6.76 16.82
N LEU A 27 -19.71 -6.09 17.63
CA LEU A 27 -21.17 -6.02 17.42
C LEU A 27 -21.51 -5.32 16.11
N THR A 28 -20.59 -4.49 15.60
CA THR A 28 -20.70 -3.77 14.34
C THR A 28 -19.53 -4.15 13.43
N PRO A 29 -19.78 -4.60 12.19
CA PRO A 29 -18.71 -4.78 11.21
C PRO A 29 -18.10 -3.40 10.88
N GLU A 30 -16.77 -3.31 10.93
CA GLU A 30 -16.04 -2.15 10.44
C GLU A 30 -15.87 -2.28 8.92
N PRO A 31 -15.91 -1.17 8.15
CA PRO A 31 -15.70 -1.19 6.71
C PRO A 31 -14.36 -1.85 6.36
N GLN A 32 -14.34 -2.65 5.29
CA GLN A 32 -13.15 -3.33 4.80
C GLN A 32 -12.55 -2.61 3.59
N ALA A 33 -11.23 -2.42 3.60
CA ALA A 33 -10.54 -1.86 2.45
C ALA A 33 -10.62 -2.83 1.26
N VAL A 34 -11.09 -2.33 0.11
CA VAL A 34 -11.25 -3.11 -1.13
C VAL A 34 -10.33 -2.64 -2.25
N ALA A 35 -9.91 -1.38 -2.23
CA ALA A 35 -8.97 -0.83 -3.21
C ALA A 35 -8.02 0.18 -2.56
N VAL A 36 -6.84 0.30 -3.16
CA VAL A 36 -5.78 1.21 -2.72
C VAL A 36 -5.11 1.86 -3.92
N THR A 37 -4.82 3.15 -3.82
CA THR A 37 -4.02 3.91 -4.80
C THR A 37 -2.97 4.74 -4.07
N ILE A 38 -1.74 4.72 -4.57
CA ILE A 38 -0.60 5.45 -3.98
C ILE A 38 0.13 6.17 -5.10
N ALA A 39 -0.27 7.40 -5.39
CA ALA A 39 0.18 8.14 -6.58
C ALA A 39 1.63 8.63 -6.47
N ASP A 40 2.09 8.92 -5.25
CA ASP A 40 3.43 9.40 -4.90
C ASP A 40 4.35 8.26 -4.41
N PHE A 41 4.01 7.01 -4.75
CA PHE A 41 4.78 5.84 -4.38
C PHE A 41 6.19 5.84 -5.00
N GLN A 42 7.18 5.54 -4.16
CA GLN A 42 8.54 5.23 -4.59
C GLN A 42 9.03 4.01 -3.83
N LEU A 43 9.67 3.05 -4.51
CA LEU A 43 10.26 1.86 -3.89
C LEU A 43 11.59 2.22 -3.19
N ILE A 44 11.51 3.12 -2.21
CA ILE A 44 12.63 3.61 -1.40
C ILE A 44 12.28 3.35 0.06
N GLU A 45 13.19 2.72 0.79
CA GLU A 45 12.98 2.42 2.20
C GLU A 45 12.78 3.72 3.01
N GLN A 46 11.80 3.73 3.92
CA GLN A 46 11.38 4.88 4.73
C GLN A 46 10.77 6.05 3.95
N HIS A 47 10.51 5.91 2.65
CA HIS A 47 9.80 6.94 1.88
C HIS A 47 8.38 7.15 2.42
N PHE A 48 7.97 8.40 2.52
CA PHE A 48 6.62 8.77 2.92
C PHE A 48 5.75 9.01 1.69
N CYS A 49 4.52 8.52 1.73
CA CYS A 49 3.58 8.60 0.61
C CYS A 49 2.14 8.69 1.13
N THR A 50 1.22 9.02 0.22
CA THR A 50 -0.20 9.15 0.53
C THR A 50 -0.97 7.97 -0.05
N MET A 51 -1.54 7.15 0.84
CA MET A 51 -2.38 6.01 0.45
C MET A 51 -3.84 6.44 0.46
N GLN A 52 -4.46 6.45 -0.71
CA GLN A 52 -5.91 6.54 -0.86
C GLN A 52 -6.51 5.15 -0.77
N VAL A 53 -7.49 4.96 0.11
CA VAL A 53 -8.14 3.68 0.38
C VAL A 53 -9.63 3.83 0.13
N THR A 54 -10.17 2.94 -0.69
CA THR A 54 -11.62 2.78 -0.87
C THR A 54 -12.09 1.57 -0.05
N TYR A 55 -13.17 1.76 0.69
CA TYR A 55 -13.81 0.73 1.52
C TYR A 55 -15.05 0.15 0.85
N ASP A 56 -15.48 -1.02 1.32
CA ASP A 56 -16.65 -1.75 0.80
C ASP A 56 -17.99 -1.04 0.99
N ASP A 57 -18.09 -0.12 1.96
CA ASP A 57 -19.23 0.77 2.15
C ASP A 57 -19.24 1.99 1.21
N GLY A 58 -18.22 2.11 0.34
CA GLY A 58 -18.02 3.23 -0.58
C GLY A 58 -17.34 4.44 0.03
N SER A 59 -16.95 4.40 1.31
CA SER A 59 -16.15 5.46 1.92
C SER A 59 -14.72 5.46 1.39
N GLU A 60 -14.12 6.65 1.36
CA GLU A 60 -12.73 6.84 0.96
C GLU A 60 -11.95 7.54 2.07
N HIS A 61 -10.74 7.06 2.33
CA HIS A 61 -9.84 7.64 3.32
C HIS A 61 -8.44 7.81 2.76
N SER A 62 -7.79 8.89 3.19
CA SER A 62 -6.40 9.20 2.88
C SER A 62 -5.53 8.96 4.11
N TYR A 63 -4.49 8.13 3.97
CA TYR A 63 -3.54 7.83 5.05
C TYR A 63 -2.12 8.28 4.70
N TYR A 64 -1.52 9.04 5.61
CA TYR A 64 -0.08 9.28 5.59
C TYR A 64 0.65 7.97 5.88
N SER A 65 1.39 7.49 4.90
CA SER A 65 1.89 6.12 4.86
C SER A 65 3.40 6.09 4.66
N ARG A 66 4.02 4.96 5.00
CA ARG A 66 5.46 4.77 4.88
C ARG A 66 5.81 3.47 4.19
N VAL A 67 6.77 3.55 3.27
CA VAL A 67 7.33 2.41 2.56
C VAL A 67 8.38 1.72 3.45
N LEU A 68 8.20 0.43 3.68
CA LEU A 68 9.04 -0.39 4.55
C LEU A 68 9.56 -1.59 3.79
N ARG A 69 10.78 -2.00 4.11
CA ARG A 69 11.37 -3.26 3.62
C ARG A 69 11.64 -4.17 4.80
N ASN A 70 11.12 -5.39 4.75
CA ASN A 70 11.48 -6.40 5.73
C ASN A 70 12.94 -6.84 5.50
N ALA A 71 13.81 -6.69 6.50
CA ALA A 71 15.23 -7.01 6.37
C ALA A 71 15.51 -8.52 6.22
N ILE A 72 14.62 -9.38 6.71
CA ILE A 72 14.79 -10.85 6.69
C ILE A 72 14.25 -11.43 5.39
N THR A 73 13.01 -11.08 5.01
CA THR A 73 12.33 -11.65 3.84
C THR A 73 12.53 -10.83 2.57
N GLY A 74 13.02 -9.59 2.68
CA GLY A 74 13.12 -8.65 1.56
C GLY A 74 11.77 -8.10 1.10
N GLN A 75 10.66 -8.48 1.73
CA GLN A 75 9.31 -8.08 1.36
C GLN A 75 9.12 -6.57 1.54
N TRP A 76 8.60 -5.92 0.50
CA TRP A 76 8.21 -4.51 0.54
C TRP A 76 6.75 -4.36 0.96
N THR A 77 6.49 -3.37 1.80
CA THR A 77 5.16 -3.02 2.28
C THR A 77 4.99 -1.50 2.34
N VAL A 78 3.76 -1.02 2.15
CA VAL A 78 3.40 0.35 2.53
C VAL A 78 2.43 0.28 3.70
N ASP A 79 2.78 0.94 4.80
CA ASP A 79 2.01 0.95 6.05
C ASP A 79 1.36 2.32 6.26
N GLY A 80 0.03 2.36 6.25
CA GLY A 80 -0.81 3.52 6.54
C GLY A 80 -1.48 3.46 7.92
N MET A 81 -0.94 2.67 8.86
CA MET A 81 -1.47 2.40 10.21
C MET A 81 -2.80 1.62 10.23
N GLN A 82 -3.81 2.09 9.51
CA GLN A 82 -5.12 1.46 9.40
C GLN A 82 -5.15 0.37 8.33
N VAL A 83 -4.47 0.62 7.21
CA VAL A 83 -4.35 -0.30 6.10
C VAL A 83 -2.88 -0.46 5.77
N ALA A 84 -2.46 -1.68 5.47
CA ALA A 84 -1.13 -1.98 4.98
C ALA A 84 -1.23 -2.83 3.72
N VAL A 85 -0.31 -2.63 2.78
CA VAL A 85 -0.27 -3.34 1.51
C VAL A 85 1.11 -3.94 1.28
N ARG A 86 1.18 -5.09 0.63
CA ARG A 86 2.42 -5.62 0.04
C ARG A 86 2.64 -4.99 -1.31
N VAL A 87 3.89 -4.68 -1.62
CA VAL A 87 4.30 -4.26 -2.96
C VAL A 87 4.69 -5.51 -3.75
N ILE A 88 3.98 -5.76 -4.84
CA ILE A 88 4.28 -6.81 -5.80
C ILE A 88 5.15 -6.19 -6.89
N VAL A 89 6.44 -6.55 -6.88
CA VAL A 89 7.40 -6.10 -7.88
C VAL A 89 7.26 -7.02 -9.10
N PRO A 90 6.99 -6.49 -10.30
CA PRO A 90 6.94 -7.31 -11.51
C PRO A 90 8.33 -7.94 -11.71
N ARG A 91 8.37 -9.28 -11.83
CA ARG A 91 9.60 -9.96 -12.24
C ARG A 91 9.88 -9.53 -13.67
N LYS A 92 11.04 -8.93 -13.92
CA LYS A 92 11.55 -8.79 -15.29
C LYS A 92 11.72 -10.21 -15.84
N SER A 93 10.94 -10.53 -16.88
CA SER A 93 11.10 -11.76 -17.68
C SER A 93 12.42 -11.75 -18.43
#